data_AF-A0A533YWQ0-F1
#
_entry.id   AF-A0A533YWQ0-F1
#
_cell.length_a   1.000
_cell.length_b   1.000
_cell.length_c   1.000
_cell.angle_alpha   90.00
_cell.angle_beta   90.00
_cell.angle_gamma   90.00
#
_symmetry.space_group_name_H-M   'P 1'
#
loop_
_entity.id
_entity.type
_entity.pdbx_description
1 polymer ?
#
loop_
_entity_poly.entity_id
_entity_poly.type
_entity_poly.pdbx_seq_one_letter_code
_entity_poly.pdbx_strand_id
1 'polypeptide(L)'
;MSVILPQRTDAPFIAVVLVLTAGVFVLDLAIPLGIAVPMLYAIPLLLTSKEMPRRFTLGLAVVASCLTVLGFLLSSRGPELWPAVANRSLSLVTIWVTTFLVILNKRSVQGQQDQETQRRLLLEQLPALLWVADTNLTITFVQGRILSTLGLTPEGIVGTTVPEYFPLEPKSVPFTTHLRALQGDPGSYVAIFKERTLRAYVEPMRTPNGVITGCIGIALDITEQKRLEEQREQLIEELRNALTDIKTLRGLLPICAWCKKIRDDRGYWTQIEQYIRAHSDAEFTHGICPECRQKLNQGLSSSA
;
A
#
# COMPACT_ATOMS: atom_id res chain seq x y z
N MET A 1 7.06 12.58 -0.42
CA MET A 1 8.21 13.47 -0.18
C MET A 1 8.03 14.08 1.22
N SER A 2 8.32 13.31 2.26
CA SER A 2 8.19 13.74 3.66
C SER A 2 9.45 14.50 4.04
N VAL A 3 9.26 15.78 4.36
CA VAL A 3 10.29 16.67 4.91
C VAL A 3 10.75 16.07 6.25
N ILE A 4 11.98 15.57 6.29
CA ILE A 4 12.66 15.21 7.54
C ILE A 4 12.90 16.53 8.28
N LEU A 5 12.00 16.87 9.21
CA LEU A 5 12.24 17.97 10.13
C LEU A 5 13.51 17.65 10.93
N PRO A 6 14.48 18.58 11.04
CA PRO A 6 15.66 18.36 11.86
C PRO A 6 15.18 18.16 13.31
N GLN A 7 15.52 17.00 13.90
CA GLN A 7 15.34 16.74 15.32
C GLN A 7 15.90 17.95 16.09
N ARG A 8 15.01 18.69 16.74
CA ARG A 8 15.36 19.86 17.55
C ARG A 8 16.22 19.32 18.69
N THR A 9 17.53 19.54 18.60
CA THR A 9 18.44 19.19 19.68
C THR A 9 18.06 20.03 20.88
N ASP A 10 17.62 19.40 21.96
CA ASP A 10 17.20 20.10 23.16
C ASP A 10 18.42 20.83 23.76
N ALA A 11 18.42 22.16 23.60
CA ALA A 11 19.43 23.06 24.16
C ALA A 11 19.79 22.76 25.64
N PRO A 12 18.83 22.44 26.54
CA PRO A 12 19.18 22.05 27.91
C PRO A 12 20.00 20.75 27.99
N PHE A 13 19.75 19.78 27.11
CA PHE A 13 20.48 18.51 27.11
C PHE A 13 21.93 18.69 26.63
N ILE A 14 22.16 19.54 25.63
CA ILE A 14 23.53 19.91 25.20
C ILE A 14 24.29 20.55 26.36
N ALA A 15 23.66 21.48 27.10
CA ALA A 15 24.27 22.14 28.24
C ALA A 15 24.69 21.13 29.32
N VAL A 16 23.85 20.15 29.64
CA VAL A 16 24.18 19.06 30.58
C VAL A 16 25.42 18.28 30.13
N VAL A 17 25.48 17.87 28.85
CA VAL A 17 26.62 17.11 28.33
C VAL A 17 27.93 17.91 28.41
N LEU A 18 27.88 19.21 28.06
CA LEU A 18 29.04 20.09 28.13
C LEU A 18 29.48 20.35 29.58
N VAL A 19 28.53 20.60 30.50
CA VAL A 19 28.81 20.78 31.94
C VAL A 19 29.44 19.53 32.53
N LEU A 20 28.93 18.33 32.19
CA LEU A 20 29.53 17.07 32.65
C LEU A 20 30.95 16.89 32.11
N THR A 21 31.20 17.24 30.85
CA THR A 21 32.54 17.14 30.24
C THR A 21 33.52 18.11 30.87
N ALA A 22 33.09 19.35 31.15
CA ALA A 22 33.88 20.33 31.89
C ALA A 22 34.12 19.90 33.34
N GLY A 23 33.11 19.33 34.00
CA GLY A 23 33.22 18.78 35.36
C GLY A 23 34.24 17.66 35.46
N VAL A 24 34.24 16.73 34.50
CA VAL A 24 35.27 15.66 34.41
C VAL A 24 36.67 16.27 34.25
N PHE A 25 36.83 17.32 33.43
CA PHE A 25 38.11 17.99 33.24
C PHE A 25 38.61 18.69 34.52
N VAL A 26 37.73 19.44 35.21
CA VAL A 26 38.09 20.11 36.47
C VAL A 26 38.47 19.08 37.54
N LEU A 27 37.73 17.97 37.62
CA LEU A 27 38.03 16.87 38.53
C LEU A 27 39.38 16.23 38.21
N ASP A 28 39.69 16.05 36.93
CA ASP A 28 40.97 15.50 36.46
C ASP A 28 42.18 16.42 36.78
N LEU A 29 42.00 17.74 36.71
CA LEU A 29 43.04 18.70 37.14
C LEU A 29 43.24 18.72 38.65
N ALA A 30 42.18 18.48 39.43
CA ALA A 30 42.22 18.51 40.89
C ALA A 30 42.84 17.25 41.52
N ILE A 31 42.84 16.12 40.78
CA ILE A 31 43.30 14.83 41.28
C ILE A 31 44.75 14.56 40.79
N PRO A 32 45.65 14.06 41.66
CA PRO A 32 47.04 13.79 41.30
C PRO A 32 47.22 12.73 40.20
N LEU A 33 48.35 12.80 39.51
CA LEU A 33 48.69 11.87 38.44
C LEU A 33 48.73 10.41 38.96
N GLY A 34 48.06 9.50 38.24
CA GLY A 34 48.03 8.07 38.59
C GLY A 34 46.64 7.52 38.92
N ILE A 35 45.62 8.37 39.05
CA ILE A 35 44.21 7.96 39.18
C ILE A 35 43.50 8.07 37.82
N ALA A 36 42.68 7.08 37.48
CA ALA A 36 42.02 6.97 36.17
C ALA A 36 40.75 7.82 36.02
N VAL A 37 40.75 9.05 36.54
CA VAL A 37 39.66 10.03 36.43
C VAL A 37 39.24 10.31 34.97
N PRO A 38 40.15 10.39 33.98
CA PRO A 38 39.75 10.68 32.59
C PRO A 38 38.93 9.56 31.94
N MET A 39 38.82 8.36 32.53
CA MET A 39 37.86 7.35 32.06
C MET A 39 36.40 7.82 32.16
N LEU A 40 36.11 8.78 33.06
CA LEU A 40 34.77 9.33 33.23
C LEU A 40 34.27 10.12 32.01
N TYR A 41 35.14 10.44 31.04
CA TYR A 41 34.72 10.98 29.74
C TYR A 41 33.82 10.02 28.95
N ALA A 42 33.78 8.73 29.31
CA ALA A 42 32.80 7.79 28.75
C ALA A 42 31.35 8.18 29.06
N ILE A 43 31.08 8.80 30.22
CA ILE A 43 29.71 9.13 30.66
C ILE A 43 29.06 10.18 29.75
N PRO A 44 29.66 11.36 29.48
CA PRO A 44 29.13 12.31 28.51
C PRO A 44 28.94 11.70 27.12
N LEU A 45 29.86 10.84 26.67
CA LEU A 45 29.76 10.18 25.36
C LEU A 45 28.56 9.22 25.27
N LEU A 46 28.31 8.42 26.32
CA LEU A 46 27.16 7.53 26.39
C LEU A 46 25.83 8.29 26.39
N LEU A 47 25.76 9.47 27.04
CA LEU A 47 24.56 10.31 27.02
C LEU A 47 24.20 10.79 25.61
N THR A 48 25.20 10.95 24.72
CA THR A 48 24.92 11.31 23.33
C THR A 48 24.24 10.19 22.52
N SER A 49 24.09 8.98 23.07
CA SER A 49 23.59 7.80 22.34
C SER A 49 22.14 7.88 21.85
N LYS A 50 21.26 8.64 22.52
CA LYS A 50 19.83 8.70 22.15
C LYS A 50 19.46 9.90 21.29
N GLU A 51 19.97 11.09 21.60
CA GLU A 51 19.37 12.34 21.08
C GLU A 51 20.30 13.16 20.18
N MET A 52 21.59 12.80 20.10
CA MET A 52 22.57 13.63 19.41
C MET A 52 22.95 13.10 18.02
N PRO A 53 23.23 13.97 17.04
CA PRO A 53 23.70 13.53 15.74
C PRO A 53 25.12 12.95 15.82
N ARG A 54 25.48 12.04 14.92
CA ARG A 54 26.80 11.36 14.91
C ARG A 54 27.99 12.34 14.90
N ARG A 55 27.85 13.45 14.18
CA ARG A 55 28.84 14.54 14.13
C ARG A 55 29.12 15.16 15.49
N PHE A 56 28.10 15.28 16.35
CA PHE A 56 28.25 15.85 17.69
C PHE A 56 28.97 14.87 18.61
N THR A 57 28.61 13.59 18.59
CA THR A 57 29.32 12.54 19.35
C THR A 57 30.80 12.47 18.98
N LEU A 58 31.14 12.52 17.67
CA LEU A 58 32.52 12.55 17.20
C LEU A 58 33.26 13.83 17.64
N GLY A 59 32.63 14.99 17.52
CA GLY A 59 33.20 16.25 17.98
C GLY A 59 33.49 16.25 19.48
N LEU A 60 32.57 15.72 20.30
CA LEU A 60 32.75 15.58 21.74
C LEU A 60 33.90 14.63 22.08
N ALA A 61 34.06 13.52 21.35
CA ALA A 61 35.17 12.59 21.55
C ALA A 61 36.54 13.22 21.24
N VAL A 62 36.60 14.04 20.18
CA VAL A 62 37.81 14.83 19.85
C VAL A 62 38.10 15.83 20.95
N VAL A 63 37.11 16.60 21.40
CA VAL A 63 37.27 17.57 22.51
C VAL A 63 37.71 16.86 23.80
N ALA A 64 37.09 15.75 24.18
CA ALA A 64 37.47 14.97 25.35
C ALA A 64 38.90 14.40 25.23
N SER A 65 39.32 13.99 24.04
CA SER A 65 40.70 13.56 23.77
C SER A 65 41.69 14.71 23.95
N CYS A 66 41.37 15.89 23.39
CA CYS A 66 42.18 17.10 23.57
C CYS A 66 42.27 17.51 25.05
N LEU A 67 41.16 17.48 25.78
CA LEU A 67 41.13 17.78 27.22
C LEU A 67 41.94 16.76 28.03
N THR A 68 41.90 15.48 27.67
CA THR A 68 42.70 14.43 28.31
C THR A 68 44.20 14.67 28.15
N VAL A 69 44.63 15.11 26.96
CA VAL A 69 46.03 15.47 26.65
C VAL A 69 46.42 16.78 27.34
N LEU A 70 45.53 17.79 27.31
CA LEU A 70 45.77 19.07 27.95
C LEU A 70 45.87 18.93 29.48
N GLY A 71 45.03 18.09 30.08
CA GLY A 71 45.09 17.74 31.50
C GLY A 71 46.43 17.11 31.87
N PHE A 72 46.98 16.23 31.02
CA PHE A 72 48.33 15.69 31.23
C PHE A 72 49.43 16.77 31.22
N LEU A 73 49.33 17.77 30.35
CA LEU A 73 50.30 18.87 30.25
C LEU A 73 50.19 19.89 31.39
N LEU A 74 48.96 20.13 31.88
CA LEU A 74 48.67 21.13 32.92
C LEU A 74 48.75 20.57 34.34
N SER A 75 48.53 19.28 34.54
CA SER A 75 48.66 18.64 35.84
C SER A 75 50.13 18.60 36.26
N SER A 76 50.57 19.65 36.93
CA SER A 76 51.90 19.73 37.53
C SER A 76 51.90 19.06 38.91
N ARG A 77 52.81 18.10 39.11
CA ARG A 77 53.25 17.43 40.37
C ARG A 77 52.72 16.00 40.60
N GLY A 78 53.53 15.04 40.18
CA GLY A 78 53.54 13.66 40.67
C GLY A 78 54.91 13.03 40.36
N PRO A 79 55.55 12.29 41.28
CA PRO A 79 56.88 11.71 41.08
C PRO A 79 56.90 10.52 40.08
N GLU A 80 55.73 9.96 39.73
CA GLU A 80 55.65 8.76 38.88
C GLU A 80 55.01 9.04 37.51
N LEU A 81 55.87 9.12 36.48
CA LEU A 81 55.46 9.41 35.10
C LEU A 81 54.71 8.23 34.44
N TRP A 82 55.06 6.99 34.81
CA TRP A 82 54.54 5.79 34.15
C TRP A 82 53.03 5.54 34.38
N PRO A 83 52.49 5.62 35.61
CA PRO A 83 51.05 5.50 35.86
C PRO A 83 50.24 6.59 35.14
N ALA A 84 50.81 7.79 35.01
CA ALA A 84 50.19 8.89 34.28
C ALA A 84 50.01 8.55 32.80
N VAL A 85 51.08 8.14 32.12
CA VAL A 85 51.05 7.80 30.69
C VAL A 85 50.11 6.61 30.42
N ALA A 86 50.14 5.59 31.28
CA ALA A 86 49.27 4.42 31.16
C ALA A 86 47.78 4.82 31.26
N ASN A 87 47.41 5.61 32.27
CA ASN A 87 46.01 6.04 32.46
C ASN A 87 45.50 6.94 31.34
N ARG A 88 46.35 7.82 30.79
CA ARG A 88 45.98 8.68 29.64
C ARG A 88 45.76 7.87 28.38
N SER A 89 46.64 6.91 28.11
CA SER A 89 46.51 5.98 26.98
C SER A 89 45.22 5.16 27.09
N LEU A 90 44.94 4.62 28.27
CA LEU A 90 43.72 3.85 28.52
C LEU A 90 42.46 4.70 28.41
N SER A 91 42.51 5.98 28.81
CA SER A 91 41.39 6.91 28.68
C SER A 91 41.10 7.27 27.23
N LEU A 92 42.13 7.49 26.40
CA LEU A 92 41.96 7.69 24.96
C LEU A 92 41.34 6.44 24.29
N VAL A 93 41.82 5.24 24.64
CA VAL A 93 41.22 3.98 24.18
C VAL A 93 39.76 3.91 24.60
N THR A 94 39.44 4.22 25.86
CA THR A 94 38.07 4.22 26.39
C THR A 94 37.18 5.19 25.61
N ILE A 95 37.62 6.43 25.41
CA ILE A 95 36.88 7.46 24.65
C ILE A 95 36.54 6.97 23.24
N TRP A 96 37.51 6.42 22.51
CA TRP A 96 37.29 5.99 21.13
C TRP A 96 36.50 4.68 21.02
N VAL A 97 36.70 3.72 21.94
CA VAL A 97 35.89 2.49 22.03
C VAL A 97 34.44 2.83 22.36
N THR A 98 34.19 3.68 23.35
CA THR A 98 32.84 4.14 23.70
C THR A 98 32.19 4.88 22.53
N THR A 99 32.92 5.77 21.86
CA THR A 99 32.43 6.49 20.68
C THR A 99 32.05 5.53 19.55
N PHE A 100 32.90 4.54 19.28
CA PHE A 100 32.65 3.50 18.28
C PHE A 100 31.40 2.68 18.64
N LEU A 101 31.28 2.22 19.88
CA LEU A 101 30.11 1.47 20.36
C LEU A 101 28.81 2.29 20.25
N VAL A 102 28.83 3.57 20.61
CA VAL A 102 27.67 4.46 20.48
C VAL A 102 27.26 4.62 19.01
N ILE A 103 28.22 4.77 18.09
CA ILE A 103 27.94 4.90 16.66
C ILE A 103 27.43 3.58 16.07
N LEU A 104 28.01 2.45 16.46
CA LEU A 104 27.55 1.12 16.04
C LEU A 104 26.12 0.84 16.50
N ASN A 105 25.83 1.09 17.78
CA ASN A 105 24.49 0.90 18.34
C ASN A 105 23.47 1.76 17.59
N LYS A 106 23.78 3.03 17.33
CA LYS A 106 22.93 3.92 16.50
C LYS A 106 22.71 3.39 15.08
N ARG A 107 23.72 2.78 14.45
CA ARG A 107 23.57 2.19 13.10
C ARG A 107 22.64 0.98 13.15
N SER A 108 22.77 0.13 14.16
CA SER A 108 21.92 -1.04 14.34
C SER A 108 20.46 -0.64 14.59
N VAL A 109 20.24 0.29 15.52
CA VAL A 109 18.89 0.77 15.88
C VAL A 109 18.24 1.49 14.69
N GLN A 110 18.97 2.37 14.00
CA GLN A 110 18.44 3.04 12.81
C GLN A 110 18.10 2.04 11.70
N GLY A 111 18.98 1.06 11.43
CA GLY A 111 18.72 0.05 10.41
C GLY A 111 17.47 -0.78 10.70
N GLN A 112 17.23 -1.14 11.96
CA GLN A 112 16.01 -1.82 12.38
C GLN A 112 14.76 -0.93 12.23
N GLN A 113 14.84 0.35 12.64
CA GLN A 113 13.73 1.29 12.52
C GLN A 113 13.37 1.58 11.05
N ASP A 114 14.35 1.73 10.19
CA ASP A 114 14.14 1.99 8.76
C ASP A 114 13.46 0.78 8.09
N GLN A 115 13.91 -0.45 8.42
CA GLN A 115 13.27 -1.68 7.94
C GLN A 115 11.83 -1.82 8.43
N GLU A 116 11.57 -1.57 9.71
CA GLU A 116 10.22 -1.67 10.26
C GLU A 116 9.28 -0.59 9.71
N THR A 117 9.79 0.63 9.53
CA THR A 117 9.04 1.73 8.90
C THR A 117 8.74 1.40 7.45
N GLN A 118 9.71 0.87 6.70
CA GLN A 118 9.49 0.48 5.31
C GLN A 118 8.47 -0.68 5.22
N ARG A 119 8.58 -1.69 6.09
CA ARG A 119 7.60 -2.80 6.17
C ARG A 119 6.19 -2.28 6.45
N ARG A 120 6.06 -1.36 7.41
CA ARG A 120 4.78 -0.74 7.78
C ARG A 120 4.19 0.09 6.65
N LEU A 121 4.99 0.93 6.00
CA LEU A 121 4.55 1.78 4.89
C LEU A 121 4.11 0.97 3.67
N LEU A 122 4.80 -0.12 3.34
CA LEU A 122 4.40 -1.01 2.24
C LEU A 122 3.00 -1.59 2.47
N LEU A 123 2.71 -2.02 3.71
CA LEU A 123 1.40 -2.58 4.07
C LEU A 123 0.30 -1.50 4.22
N GLU A 124 0.67 -0.27 4.58
CA GLU A 124 -0.27 0.86 4.68
C GLU A 124 -0.59 1.51 3.31
N GLN A 125 0.27 1.35 2.30
CA GLN A 125 0.03 1.91 0.96
C GLN A 125 -0.80 1.00 0.05
N LEU A 126 -0.71 -0.32 0.24
CA LEU A 126 -1.50 -1.27 -0.53
C LEU A 126 -2.97 -1.27 -0.07
N PRO A 127 -3.95 -1.34 -0.98
CA PRO A 127 -5.36 -1.59 -0.64
C PRO A 127 -5.53 -3.06 -0.26
N ALA A 128 -4.84 -3.48 0.80
CA ALA A 128 -4.72 -4.87 1.21
C ALA A 128 -4.87 -5.02 2.73
N LEU A 129 -5.29 -6.21 3.13
CA LEU A 129 -5.29 -6.73 4.49
C LEU A 129 -4.46 -7.99 4.51
N LEU A 130 -3.35 -7.99 5.25
CA LEU A 130 -2.53 -9.18 5.51
C LEU A 130 -2.95 -9.77 6.86
N TRP A 131 -3.13 -11.08 6.94
CA TRP A 131 -3.35 -11.78 8.20
C TRP A 131 -2.51 -13.06 8.26
N VAL A 132 -2.23 -13.49 9.48
CA VAL A 132 -1.67 -14.80 9.79
C VAL A 132 -2.57 -15.46 10.81
N ALA A 133 -2.87 -16.73 10.59
CA ALA A 133 -3.57 -17.56 11.55
C ALA A 133 -2.77 -18.83 11.85
N ASP A 134 -2.87 -19.33 13.09
CA ASP A 134 -2.24 -20.58 13.50
C ASP A 134 -3.02 -21.82 12.98
N THR A 135 -2.61 -23.02 13.41
CA THR A 135 -3.27 -24.29 13.03
C THR A 135 -4.71 -24.41 13.53
N ASN A 136 -5.11 -23.63 14.54
CA ASN A 136 -6.48 -23.57 15.04
C ASN A 136 -7.28 -22.43 14.37
N LEU A 137 -6.71 -21.79 13.34
CA LEU A 137 -7.25 -20.60 12.69
C LEU A 137 -7.41 -19.41 13.66
N THR A 138 -6.62 -19.35 14.73
CA THR A 138 -6.53 -18.17 15.60
C THR A 138 -5.68 -17.12 14.90
N ILE A 139 -6.20 -15.91 14.73
CA ILE A 139 -5.47 -14.83 14.07
C ILE A 139 -4.37 -14.34 15.02
N THR A 140 -3.10 -14.51 14.62
CA THR A 140 -1.93 -14.12 15.42
C THR A 140 -1.33 -12.79 14.98
N PHE A 141 -1.61 -12.38 13.75
CA PHE A 141 -1.15 -11.12 13.19
C PHE A 141 -2.15 -10.60 12.16
N VAL A 142 -2.36 -9.29 12.16
CA VAL A 142 -3.16 -8.62 11.13
C VAL A 142 -2.61 -7.21 10.88
N GLN A 143 -2.49 -6.81 9.62
CA GLN A 143 -2.01 -5.49 9.25
C GLN A 143 -2.51 -5.11 7.86
N GLY A 144 -2.76 -3.81 7.64
CA GLY A 144 -3.07 -3.30 6.30
C GLY A 144 -4.01 -2.11 6.34
N ARG A 145 -4.01 -1.34 5.26
CA ARG A 145 -4.84 -0.12 5.14
C ARG A 145 -6.33 -0.40 5.29
N ILE A 146 -6.78 -1.54 4.78
CA ILE A 146 -8.20 -1.93 4.78
C ILE A 146 -8.77 -2.03 6.21
N LEU A 147 -7.97 -2.40 7.21
CA LEU A 147 -8.42 -2.48 8.62
C LEU A 147 -9.14 -1.20 9.06
N SER A 148 -8.46 -0.07 8.90
CA SER A 148 -8.98 1.25 9.27
C SER A 148 -10.25 1.62 8.48
N THR A 149 -10.31 1.24 7.20
CA THR A 149 -11.46 1.52 6.33
C THR A 149 -12.68 0.70 6.72
N LEU A 150 -12.47 -0.52 7.23
CA LEU A 150 -13.53 -1.40 7.74
C LEU A 150 -13.92 -1.08 9.20
N GLY A 151 -13.29 -0.06 9.81
CA GLY A 151 -13.49 0.31 11.22
C GLY A 151 -12.97 -0.75 12.18
N LEU A 152 -11.91 -1.47 11.80
CA LEU A 152 -11.34 -2.56 12.56
C LEU A 152 -9.97 -2.19 13.12
N THR A 153 -9.67 -2.70 14.30
CA THR A 153 -8.37 -2.53 14.95
C THR A 153 -7.68 -3.89 15.09
N PRO A 154 -6.34 -3.95 14.94
CA PRO A 154 -5.59 -5.18 15.15
C PRO A 154 -5.87 -5.81 16.52
N GLU A 155 -6.00 -4.99 17.56
CA GLU A 155 -6.22 -5.43 18.95
C GLU A 155 -7.54 -6.15 19.15
N GLY A 156 -8.55 -5.85 18.33
CA GLY A 156 -9.86 -6.53 18.38
C GLY A 156 -9.94 -7.80 17.53
N ILE A 157 -8.92 -8.06 16.70
CA ILE A 157 -8.88 -9.22 15.78
C ILE A 157 -7.89 -10.27 16.29
N VAL A 158 -6.71 -9.86 16.74
CA VAL A 158 -5.67 -10.78 17.19
C VAL A 158 -6.17 -11.55 18.41
N GLY A 159 -6.02 -12.88 18.37
CA GLY A 159 -6.51 -13.80 19.38
C GLY A 159 -7.93 -14.34 19.14
N THR A 160 -8.67 -13.78 18.18
CA THR A 160 -9.96 -14.35 17.74
C THR A 160 -9.73 -15.41 16.67
N THR A 161 -10.71 -16.30 16.48
CA THR A 161 -10.65 -17.26 15.37
C THR A 161 -11.18 -16.63 14.08
N VAL A 162 -10.61 -17.01 12.93
CA VAL A 162 -11.08 -16.53 11.62
C VAL A 162 -12.60 -16.69 11.43
N PRO A 163 -13.25 -17.82 11.82
CA PRO A 163 -14.71 -18.01 11.66
C PRO A 163 -15.56 -17.18 12.64
N GLU A 164 -15.00 -16.80 13.79
CA GLU A 164 -15.67 -15.96 14.78
C GLU A 164 -15.70 -14.50 14.31
N TYR A 165 -14.61 -14.04 13.71
CA TYR A 165 -14.48 -12.65 13.28
C TYR A 165 -15.06 -12.40 11.88
N PHE A 166 -14.79 -13.29 10.95
CA PHE A 166 -15.48 -13.36 9.67
C PHE A 166 -16.49 -14.49 9.82
N PRO A 167 -17.81 -14.23 9.88
CA PRO A 167 -18.82 -15.27 9.99
C PRO A 167 -18.85 -16.08 8.69
N LEU A 168 -17.88 -16.97 8.58
CA LEU A 168 -17.70 -17.88 7.47
C LEU A 168 -18.51 -19.11 7.82
N GLU A 169 -19.54 -19.38 7.03
CA GLU A 169 -20.27 -20.63 7.18
C GLU A 169 -19.30 -21.81 7.07
N PRO A 170 -19.47 -22.91 7.84
CA PRO A 170 -18.56 -24.06 7.85
C PRO A 170 -18.34 -24.74 6.50
N LYS A 171 -19.11 -24.37 5.46
CA LYS A 171 -18.98 -24.85 4.08
C LYS A 171 -18.70 -23.73 3.07
N SER A 172 -18.52 -22.51 3.54
CA SER A 172 -18.24 -21.38 2.67
C SER A 172 -16.87 -21.55 2.00
N VAL A 173 -16.75 -21.03 0.77
CA VAL A 173 -15.47 -21.03 0.03
C VAL A 173 -14.33 -20.40 0.84
N PRO A 174 -14.52 -19.29 1.57
CA PRO A 174 -13.48 -18.75 2.44
C PRO A 174 -13.01 -19.74 3.52
N PHE A 175 -13.93 -20.38 4.24
CA PHE A 175 -13.58 -21.30 5.33
C PHE A 175 -12.82 -22.52 4.81
N THR A 176 -13.36 -23.15 3.77
CA THR A 176 -12.73 -24.34 3.15
C THR A 176 -11.37 -24.02 2.54
N THR A 177 -11.15 -22.80 2.03
CA THR A 177 -9.85 -22.37 1.52
C THR A 177 -8.80 -22.29 2.63
N HIS A 178 -9.16 -21.80 3.83
CA HIS A 178 -8.23 -21.79 4.97
C HIS A 178 -7.89 -23.21 5.44
N LEU A 179 -8.86 -24.11 5.48
CA LEU A 179 -8.62 -25.52 5.82
C LEU A 179 -7.71 -26.22 4.81
N ARG A 180 -7.90 -25.97 3.50
CA ARG A 180 -7.01 -26.48 2.45
C ARG A 180 -5.59 -25.96 2.61
N ALA A 181 -5.42 -24.68 2.94
CA ALA A 181 -4.11 -24.10 3.20
C ALA A 181 -3.41 -24.79 4.39
N LEU A 182 -4.14 -25.15 5.46
CA LEU A 182 -3.57 -25.95 6.56
C LEU A 182 -3.17 -27.38 6.15
N GLN A 183 -3.72 -27.90 5.05
CA GLN A 183 -3.31 -29.17 4.45
C GLN A 183 -2.17 -29.01 3.43
N GLY A 184 -1.70 -27.79 3.21
CA GLY A 184 -0.59 -27.47 2.31
C GLY A 184 -1.01 -27.06 0.90
N ASP A 185 -2.31 -26.92 0.65
CA ASP A 185 -2.88 -26.58 -0.65
C ASP A 185 -3.34 -25.11 -0.67
N PRO A 186 -2.67 -24.22 -1.41
CA PRO A 186 -3.03 -22.80 -1.45
C PRO A 186 -4.34 -22.57 -2.21
N GLY A 187 -4.96 -21.41 -1.97
CA GLY A 187 -6.19 -21.07 -2.66
C GLY A 187 -6.54 -19.60 -2.61
N SER A 188 -7.51 -19.22 -3.42
CA SER A 188 -8.03 -17.85 -3.47
C SER A 188 -9.54 -17.85 -3.59
N TYR A 189 -10.17 -16.83 -3.06
CA TYR A 189 -11.62 -16.64 -3.14
C TYR A 189 -11.99 -15.16 -3.19
N VAL A 190 -13.22 -14.88 -3.64
CA VAL A 190 -13.83 -13.56 -3.56
C VAL A 190 -14.96 -13.61 -2.54
N ALA A 191 -14.97 -12.68 -1.60
CA ALA A 191 -16.01 -12.56 -0.59
C ALA A 191 -16.44 -11.10 -0.45
N ILE A 192 -17.70 -10.90 -0.07
CA ILE A 192 -18.21 -9.59 0.29
C ILE A 192 -18.15 -9.47 1.81
N PHE A 193 -17.50 -8.42 2.31
CA PHE A 193 -17.38 -8.15 3.73
C PHE A 193 -17.57 -6.66 3.99
N LYS A 194 -18.55 -6.31 4.84
CA LYS A 194 -18.95 -4.92 5.13
C LYS A 194 -19.02 -4.05 3.85
N GLU A 195 -19.79 -4.50 2.87
CA GLU A 195 -20.02 -3.82 1.58
C GLU A 195 -18.78 -3.66 0.68
N ARG A 196 -17.68 -4.33 1.01
CA ARG A 196 -16.46 -4.39 0.18
C ARG A 196 -16.32 -5.74 -0.47
N THR A 197 -15.93 -5.76 -1.74
CA THR A 197 -15.57 -6.97 -2.47
C THR A 197 -14.08 -7.23 -2.28
N LEU A 198 -13.75 -8.25 -1.50
CA LEU A 198 -12.38 -8.61 -1.18
C LEU A 198 -11.97 -9.86 -1.95
N ARG A 199 -10.81 -9.81 -2.61
CA ARG A 199 -10.16 -10.99 -3.16
C ARG A 199 -9.07 -11.45 -2.21
N ALA A 200 -9.30 -12.58 -1.57
CA ALA A 200 -8.38 -13.21 -0.64
C ALA A 200 -7.51 -14.26 -1.35
N TYR A 201 -6.24 -14.28 -1.01
CA TYR A 201 -5.28 -15.34 -1.31
C TYR A 201 -4.80 -15.92 0.02
N VAL A 202 -4.78 -17.24 0.14
CA VAL A 202 -4.41 -17.95 1.37
C VAL A 202 -3.38 -19.01 1.03
N GLU A 203 -2.26 -18.95 1.73
CA GLU A 203 -1.09 -19.81 1.54
C GLU A 203 -0.76 -20.56 2.83
N PRO A 204 -0.26 -21.82 2.76
CA PRO A 204 0.30 -22.51 3.91
C PRO A 204 1.51 -21.76 4.46
N MET A 205 1.51 -21.48 5.76
CA MET A 205 2.71 -20.98 6.44
C MET A 205 3.56 -22.17 6.88
N ARG A 206 4.78 -22.27 6.32
CA ARG A 206 5.71 -23.38 6.59
C ARG A 206 6.94 -22.88 7.35
N THR A 207 7.40 -23.68 8.30
CA THR A 207 8.74 -23.54 8.88
C THR A 207 9.82 -23.87 7.83
N PRO A 208 11.09 -23.49 8.06
CA PRO A 208 12.21 -23.91 7.21
C PRO A 208 12.32 -25.44 7.03
N ASN A 209 11.79 -26.22 7.97
CA ASN A 209 11.77 -27.69 7.93
C ASN A 209 10.55 -28.26 7.17
N GLY A 210 9.72 -27.42 6.57
CA GLY A 210 8.55 -27.83 5.76
C GLY A 210 7.26 -28.10 6.53
N VAL A 211 7.29 -28.04 7.88
CA VAL A 211 6.10 -28.24 8.74
C VAL A 211 5.17 -27.04 8.63
N ILE A 212 3.88 -27.29 8.43
CA ILE A 212 2.82 -26.26 8.39
C ILE A 212 2.48 -25.83 9.82
N THR A 213 2.59 -24.53 10.11
CA THR A 213 2.30 -23.94 11.43
C THR A 213 1.02 -23.10 11.44
N GLY A 214 0.37 -22.98 10.30
CA GLY A 214 -0.79 -22.12 10.12
C GLY A 214 -0.96 -21.72 8.67
N CYS A 215 -1.66 -20.62 8.43
CA CYS A 215 -1.82 -20.02 7.12
C CYS A 215 -1.55 -18.51 7.16
N ILE A 216 -1.09 -17.99 6.03
CA ILE A 216 -0.96 -16.56 5.79
C ILE A 216 -1.89 -16.19 4.65
N GLY A 217 -2.55 -15.05 4.74
CA GLY A 217 -3.38 -14.59 3.66
C GLY A 217 -3.35 -13.09 3.46
N ILE A 218 -3.64 -12.69 2.23
CA ILE A 218 -3.81 -11.29 1.84
C ILE A 218 -5.15 -11.10 1.14
N ALA A 219 -5.89 -10.08 1.54
CA ALA A 219 -7.18 -9.72 0.96
C ALA A 219 -7.06 -8.35 0.32
N LEU A 220 -7.23 -8.29 -0.99
CA LEU A 220 -7.20 -7.07 -1.79
C LEU A 220 -8.61 -6.52 -1.94
N ASP A 221 -8.78 -5.22 -1.71
CA ASP A 221 -10.05 -4.53 -2.02
C ASP A 221 -10.16 -4.34 -3.53
N ILE A 222 -11.06 -5.10 -4.16
CA ILE A 222 -11.35 -5.03 -5.58
C ILE A 222 -12.72 -4.38 -5.84
N THR A 223 -13.30 -3.69 -4.85
CA THR A 223 -14.64 -3.08 -4.95
C THR A 223 -14.70 -2.08 -6.10
N GLU A 224 -13.75 -1.14 -6.16
CA GLU A 224 -13.69 -0.13 -7.23
C GLU A 224 -13.44 -0.77 -8.58
N GLN A 225 -12.52 -1.73 -8.65
CA GLN A 225 -12.25 -2.49 -9.87
C GLN A 225 -13.51 -3.19 -10.38
N LYS A 226 -14.25 -3.87 -9.50
CA LYS A 226 -15.50 -4.57 -9.86
C LYS A 226 -16.59 -3.62 -10.34
N ARG A 227 -16.77 -2.48 -9.67
CA ARG A 227 -17.71 -1.44 -10.11
C ARG A 227 -17.36 -0.89 -11.49
N LEU A 228 -16.07 -0.66 -11.77
CA LEU A 228 -15.61 -0.19 -13.08
C LEU A 228 -15.80 -1.26 -14.16
N GLU A 229 -15.54 -2.54 -13.84
CA GLU A 229 -15.81 -3.67 -14.73
C GLU A 229 -17.29 -3.75 -15.09
N GLU A 230 -18.19 -3.69 -14.10
CA GLU A 230 -19.64 -3.73 -14.30
C GLU A 230 -20.16 -2.54 -15.10
N GLN A 231 -19.71 -1.32 -14.78
CA GLN A 231 -20.06 -0.12 -15.55
C GLN A 231 -19.61 -0.25 -17.01
N ARG A 232 -18.39 -0.72 -17.24
CA ARG A 232 -17.89 -0.94 -18.61
C ARG A 232 -18.75 -1.95 -19.37
N GLU A 233 -19.14 -3.04 -18.75
CA GLU A 233 -20.02 -4.04 -19.36
C GLU A 233 -21.39 -3.46 -19.71
N GLN A 234 -21.98 -2.67 -18.81
CA GLN A 234 -23.24 -1.96 -19.06
C GLN A 234 -23.13 -1.01 -20.27
N LEU A 235 -22.09 -0.17 -20.31
CA LEU A 235 -21.87 0.75 -21.44
C LEU A 235 -21.66 0.00 -22.78
N ILE A 236 -20.98 -1.14 -22.76
CA ILE A 236 -20.80 -1.97 -23.97
C ILE A 236 -22.15 -2.47 -24.47
N GLU A 237 -23.03 -2.91 -23.57
CA GLU A 237 -24.34 -3.40 -23.93
C GLU A 237 -25.27 -2.28 -24.43
N GLU A 238 -25.26 -1.12 -23.77
CA GLU A 238 -25.98 0.07 -24.24
C GLU A 238 -25.53 0.49 -25.65
N LEU A 239 -24.21 0.49 -25.90
CA LEU A 239 -23.66 0.81 -27.22
C LEU A 239 -24.10 -0.22 -28.28
N ARG A 240 -24.12 -1.51 -27.95
CA ARG A 240 -24.59 -2.56 -28.86
C ARG A 240 -26.06 -2.41 -29.22
N ASN A 241 -26.90 -2.07 -28.25
CA ASN A 241 -28.32 -1.84 -28.47
C ASN A 241 -28.53 -0.62 -29.37
N ALA A 242 -27.88 0.51 -29.07
CA ALA A 242 -27.96 1.70 -29.91
C ALA A 242 -27.48 1.47 -31.36
N LEU A 243 -26.43 0.68 -31.56
CA LEU A 243 -25.96 0.31 -32.90
C LEU A 243 -26.94 -0.61 -33.65
N THR A 244 -27.68 -1.45 -32.92
CA THR A 244 -28.72 -2.32 -33.50
C THR A 244 -29.90 -1.48 -33.97
N ASP A 245 -30.33 -0.50 -33.17
CA ASP A 245 -31.43 0.41 -33.48
C ASP A 245 -31.13 1.33 -34.68
N ILE A 246 -29.87 1.64 -34.95
CA ILE A 246 -29.47 2.45 -36.12
C ILE A 246 -29.49 1.62 -37.42
N LYS A 247 -29.19 0.32 -37.36
CA LYS A 247 -29.15 -0.55 -38.56
C LYS A 247 -30.54 -0.82 -39.15
N THR A 248 -31.60 -0.70 -38.38
CA THR A 248 -32.97 -0.91 -38.85
C THR A 248 -33.53 0.25 -39.67
N LEU A 249 -32.91 1.44 -39.63
CA LEU A 249 -33.41 2.65 -40.32
C LEU A 249 -32.44 3.28 -41.34
N ARG A 250 -31.27 2.70 -41.60
CA ARG A 250 -30.36 3.19 -42.67
C ARG A 250 -29.84 2.08 -43.57
N GLY A 251 -30.50 1.92 -44.70
CA GLY A 251 -29.94 1.37 -45.93
C GLY A 251 -30.44 2.20 -47.11
N LEU A 252 -29.59 2.45 -48.10
CA LEU A 252 -30.07 2.91 -49.41
C LEU A 252 -30.92 1.78 -49.99
N LEU A 253 -32.25 1.93 -49.95
CA LEU A 253 -33.16 0.94 -50.53
C LEU A 253 -33.01 1.00 -52.06
N PRO A 254 -32.49 -0.06 -52.71
CA PRO A 254 -32.33 -0.06 -54.15
C PRO A 254 -33.73 -0.14 -54.79
N ILE A 255 -34.20 0.96 -55.36
CA ILE A 255 -35.47 1.00 -56.08
C ILE A 255 -35.24 0.80 -57.58
N CYS A 256 -36.12 0.04 -58.23
CA CYS A 256 -36.12 -0.08 -59.68
C CYS A 256 -36.48 1.27 -60.29
N ALA A 257 -35.62 1.81 -61.15
CA ALA A 257 -35.84 3.12 -61.75
C ALA A 257 -37.17 3.20 -62.53
N TRP A 258 -37.58 2.08 -63.14
CA TRP A 258 -38.78 1.95 -63.95
C TRP A 258 -40.05 1.70 -63.13
N CYS A 259 -40.12 0.60 -62.37
CA CYS A 259 -41.35 0.15 -61.71
C CYS A 259 -41.39 0.44 -60.20
N LYS A 260 -40.37 1.09 -59.63
CA LYS A 260 -40.26 1.51 -58.22
C LYS A 260 -40.35 0.39 -57.17
N LYS A 261 -40.25 -0.87 -57.57
CA LYS A 261 -40.06 -2.01 -56.66
C LYS A 261 -38.77 -1.86 -55.86
N ILE A 262 -38.74 -2.35 -54.62
CA ILE A 262 -37.55 -2.39 -53.77
C ILE A 262 -36.86 -3.76 -53.94
N ARG A 263 -35.53 -3.74 -54.03
CA ARG A 263 -34.72 -4.97 -53.97
C ARG A 263 -34.37 -5.28 -52.52
N ASP A 264 -34.77 -6.46 -52.04
CA ASP A 264 -34.44 -6.93 -50.70
C ASP A 264 -32.99 -7.45 -50.60
N ASP A 265 -32.58 -7.83 -49.39
CA ASP A 265 -31.23 -8.34 -49.09
C ASP A 265 -30.91 -9.67 -49.77
N ARG A 266 -31.94 -10.38 -50.27
CA ARG A 266 -31.80 -11.64 -51.02
C ARG A 266 -31.77 -11.41 -52.54
N GLY A 267 -31.93 -10.16 -52.98
CA GLY A 267 -31.91 -9.77 -54.39
C GLY A 267 -33.26 -9.85 -55.10
N TYR A 268 -34.36 -10.17 -54.40
CA TYR A 268 -35.70 -10.22 -54.98
C TYR A 268 -36.35 -8.84 -55.03
N TRP A 269 -37.19 -8.63 -56.05
CA TRP A 269 -37.90 -7.38 -56.26
C TRP A 269 -39.33 -7.45 -55.72
N THR A 270 -39.64 -6.63 -54.71
CA THR A 270 -40.94 -6.59 -54.02
C THR A 270 -41.60 -5.23 -54.16
N GLN A 271 -42.92 -5.17 -53.97
CA GLN A 271 -43.65 -3.89 -53.91
C GLN A 271 -43.23 -3.11 -52.66
N ILE A 272 -43.19 -1.78 -52.78
CA ILE A 272 -42.70 -0.92 -51.70
C ILE A 272 -43.53 -1.07 -50.42
N GLU A 273 -44.85 -1.17 -50.55
CA GLU A 273 -45.77 -1.33 -49.43
C GLU A 273 -45.54 -2.65 -48.71
N GLN A 274 -45.29 -3.71 -49.47
CA GLN A 274 -45.00 -5.04 -48.91
C GLN A 274 -43.64 -5.05 -48.19
N TYR A 275 -42.63 -4.41 -48.76
CA TYR A 275 -41.32 -4.30 -48.15
C TYR A 275 -41.39 -3.49 -46.84
N ILE A 276 -42.04 -2.33 -46.86
CA ILE A 276 -42.18 -1.44 -45.70
C ILE A 276 -42.99 -2.12 -44.57
N ARG A 277 -44.10 -2.81 -44.87
CA ARG A 277 -44.84 -3.60 -43.85
C ARG A 277 -44.02 -4.72 -43.22
N ALA A 278 -43.11 -5.32 -43.98
CA ALA A 278 -42.29 -6.44 -43.48
C ALA A 278 -41.07 -5.97 -42.66
N HIS A 279 -40.66 -4.70 -42.79
CA HIS A 279 -39.42 -4.18 -42.19
C HIS A 279 -39.64 -2.93 -41.32
N SER A 280 -40.89 -2.53 -41.05
CA SER A 280 -41.24 -1.41 -40.18
C SER A 280 -42.65 -1.59 -39.59
N ASP A 281 -42.99 -0.81 -38.57
CA ASP A 281 -44.32 -0.81 -37.94
C ASP A 281 -45.38 -0.01 -38.72
N ALA A 282 -45.14 0.33 -39.99
CA ALA A 282 -46.04 1.16 -40.79
C ALA A 282 -47.19 0.36 -41.43
N GLU A 283 -48.43 0.81 -41.19
CA GLU A 283 -49.63 0.31 -41.88
C GLU A 283 -50.07 1.25 -43.01
N PHE A 284 -50.55 0.68 -44.12
CA PHE A 284 -51.03 1.44 -45.29
C PHE A 284 -52.55 1.40 -45.39
N THR A 285 -53.15 2.58 -45.49
CA THR A 285 -54.57 2.77 -45.85
C THR A 285 -54.69 3.16 -47.33
N HIS A 286 -55.86 2.89 -47.94
CA HIS A 286 -56.10 3.24 -49.34
C HIS A 286 -56.84 4.58 -49.44
N GLY A 287 -56.31 5.50 -50.24
CA GLY A 287 -56.92 6.78 -50.58
C GLY A 287 -56.61 7.17 -52.02
N ILE A 288 -57.46 8.00 -52.63
CA ILE A 288 -57.23 8.53 -53.98
C ILE A 288 -56.91 10.02 -53.89
N CYS A 289 -55.77 10.44 -54.46
CA CYS A 289 -55.42 11.86 -54.49
C CYS A 289 -56.33 12.65 -55.44
N PRO A 290 -56.45 13.98 -55.28
CA PRO A 290 -57.33 14.81 -56.11
C PRO A 290 -57.05 14.69 -57.62
N GLU A 291 -55.78 14.59 -58.02
CA GLU A 291 -55.36 14.48 -59.42
C GLU A 291 -55.82 13.16 -60.06
N CYS A 292 -55.60 12.04 -59.38
CA CYS A 292 -56.06 10.73 -59.84
C CYS A 292 -57.59 10.67 -59.89
N ARG A 293 -58.26 11.30 -58.93
CA ARG A 293 -59.72 11.41 -58.93
C ARG A 293 -60.24 12.21 -60.13
N GLN A 294 -59.56 13.29 -60.49
CA GLN A 294 -59.89 14.10 -61.66
C GLN A 294 -59.70 13.33 -62.97
N LYS A 295 -58.59 12.58 -63.12
CA LYS A 295 -58.35 11.72 -64.28
C LYS A 295 -59.38 10.59 -64.42
N LEU A 296 -59.77 9.98 -63.30
CA LEU A 296 -60.82 8.95 -63.28
C LEU A 296 -62.15 9.51 -63.80
N ASN A 297 -62.52 10.72 -63.36
CA ASN A 297 -63.71 11.42 -63.82
C ASN A 297 -63.62 11.81 -65.32
N GLN A 298 -62.43 12.17 -65.81
CA GLN A 298 -62.20 12.45 -67.23
C GLN A 298 -62.32 11.19 -68.11
N GLY A 299 -61.83 10.04 -67.65
CA GLY A 299 -61.96 8.77 -68.37
C GLY A 299 -63.40 8.25 -68.45
N LEU A 300 -64.18 8.47 -67.39
CA LEU A 300 -65.60 8.13 -67.33
C LEU A 300 -66.47 9.04 -68.21
N SER A 301 -66.03 10.27 -68.48
CA SER A 301 -66.75 11.21 -69.37
C SER A 301 -66.38 11.06 -70.85
N SER A 302 -65.26 10.41 -71.17
CA SER A 302 -64.86 10.06 -72.54
C SER A 302 -65.42 8.72 -73.05
N SER A 303 -66.21 8.00 -72.24
CA SER A 303 -66.77 6.68 -72.54
C SER A 303 -68.31 6.62 -72.48
N ALA A 304 -68.96 7.79 -72.39
CA ALA A 304 -70.41 7.99 -72.51
C ALA A 304 -70.72 8.81 -73.77
#